data_AF-A0A2P2IG32-F1
#
_entry.id   AF-A0A2P2IG32-F1
#
_cell.length_a   1.000
_cell.length_b   1.000
_cell.length_c   1.000
_cell.angle_alpha   90.00
_cell.angle_beta   90.00
_cell.angle_gamma   90.00
#
_symmetry.space_group_name_H-M   'P 1'
#
loop_
_entity.id
_entity.type
_entity.pdbx_description
1 polymer ?
#
loop_
_entity_poly.entity_id
_entity_poly.type
_entity_poly.pdbx_seq_one_letter_code
_entity_poly.pdbx_strand_id
1 'polypeptide(L)'
;VDMCASPGGKTTYIAALMKNSGVLIANDVSKSRLKSLIGNIHRLGVRNTVVTNYDGRDLGSHIHGFDRVLLDAPCSGMGVISRDASIKMNKGPEDVRKCSHLQKELILSAIDLIDPNSKSGGILVYST
;
A
#
# COMPACT_ATOMS: atom_id res chain seq x y z
N VAL A 1 -0.08 5.50 -6.66
CA VAL A 1 0.63 4.33 -6.10
C VAL A 1 -0.19 3.72 -4.98
N ASP A 2 -0.18 2.41 -4.87
CA ASP A 2 -0.61 1.65 -3.69
C ASP A 2 0.65 0.99 -3.09
N MET A 3 1.12 1.48 -1.93
CA MET A 3 2.43 1.12 -1.37
C MET A 3 2.44 -0.26 -0.69
N CYS A 4 1.29 -0.75 -0.25
CA CYS A 4 1.10 -1.99 0.50
C CYS A 4 -0.10 -2.76 -0.07
N ALA A 5 0.01 -3.09 -1.35
CA ALA A 5 -1.10 -3.47 -2.21
C ALA A 5 -1.69 -4.85 -1.91
N SER A 6 -0.94 -5.80 -1.37
CA SER A 6 -1.46 -7.17 -1.23
C SER A 6 -2.55 -7.25 -0.17
N PRO A 7 -3.61 -8.07 -0.37
CA PRO A 7 -3.83 -9.03 -1.46
C PRO A 7 -4.44 -8.45 -2.76
N GLY A 8 -4.57 -7.13 -2.90
CA GLY A 8 -5.01 -6.47 -4.14
C GLY A 8 -6.43 -5.90 -4.13
N GLY A 9 -7.14 -5.97 -3.01
CA GLY A 9 -8.52 -5.47 -2.92
C GLY A 9 -8.65 -3.97 -3.21
N LYS A 10 -7.81 -3.14 -2.57
CA LYS A 10 -7.79 -1.69 -2.79
C LYS A 10 -7.25 -1.35 -4.18
N THR A 11 -6.16 -2.00 -4.59
CA THR A 11 -5.54 -1.83 -5.91
C THR A 11 -6.54 -2.06 -7.05
N THR A 12 -7.29 -3.16 -7.01
CA THR A 12 -8.25 -3.52 -8.05
C THR A 12 -9.45 -2.57 -8.06
N TYR A 13 -9.89 -2.10 -6.90
CA TYR A 13 -10.91 -1.05 -6.80
C TYR A 13 -10.45 0.27 -7.41
N ILE A 14 -9.21 0.70 -7.14
CA ILE A 14 -8.61 1.89 -7.75
C ILE A 14 -8.56 1.72 -9.27
N ALA A 15 -8.10 0.57 -9.77
CA ALA A 15 -8.05 0.31 -11.20
C ALA A 15 -9.43 0.37 -11.88
N ALA A 16 -10.48 -0.10 -11.19
CA ALA A 16 -11.86 -0.01 -11.65
C ALA A 16 -12.35 1.45 -11.72
N LEU A 17 -12.06 2.27 -10.70
CA LEU A 17 -12.37 3.70 -10.71
C LEU A 17 -11.62 4.43 -11.83
N MET A 18 -10.37 4.05 -12.09
CA MET A 18 -9.57 4.56 -13.20
C MET A 18 -10.05 4.04 -14.57
N LYS A 19 -11.01 3.11 -14.62
CA LYS A 19 -11.49 2.46 -15.85
C LYS A 19 -10.35 1.91 -16.71
N ASN A 20 -9.34 1.29 -16.08
CA ASN A 20 -8.12 0.80 -16.74
C ASN A 20 -7.33 1.87 -17.54
N SER A 21 -7.47 3.17 -17.20
CA SER A 21 -6.69 4.25 -17.81
C SER A 21 -5.54 4.69 -16.89
N GLY A 22 -4.52 5.37 -17.45
CA GLY A 22 -3.35 5.81 -16.70
C GLY A 22 -2.45 4.66 -16.25
N VAL A 23 -1.69 4.88 -15.17
CA VAL A 23 -0.76 3.89 -14.61
C VAL A 23 -1.00 3.76 -13.11
N LEU A 24 -1.14 2.53 -12.62
CA LEU A 24 -1.23 2.19 -11.21
C LEU A 24 -0.01 1.35 -10.82
N ILE A 25 0.76 1.81 -9.83
CA ILE A 25 1.82 0.99 -9.24
C ILE A 25 1.27 0.32 -7.99
N ALA A 26 1.37 -1.00 -7.92
CA ALA A 26 1.00 -1.83 -6.78
C ALA A 26 2.26 -2.46 -6.20
N ASN A 27 2.68 -2.02 -5.02
CA ASN A 27 3.88 -2.48 -4.34
C ASN A 27 3.53 -3.35 -3.13
N ASP A 28 4.31 -4.39 -2.87
CA ASP A 28 4.32 -5.07 -1.57
C ASP A 28 5.71 -5.64 -1.31
N VAL A 29 6.19 -5.52 -0.07
CA VAL A 29 7.49 -6.07 0.34
C VAL A 29 7.48 -7.61 0.36
N SER A 30 6.31 -8.23 0.57
CA SER A 30 6.19 -9.68 0.73
C SER A 30 5.99 -10.41 -0.59
N LYS A 31 7.03 -11.10 -1.06
CA LYS A 31 6.98 -11.94 -2.28
C LYS A 31 5.88 -13.01 -2.26
N SER A 32 5.57 -13.57 -1.10
CA SER A 32 4.52 -14.59 -0.98
C SER A 32 3.13 -13.99 -1.22
N ARG A 33 2.87 -12.79 -0.69
CA ARG A 33 1.58 -12.08 -0.84
C ARG A 33 1.37 -11.53 -2.26
N LEU A 34 2.45 -11.23 -2.98
CA LEU A 34 2.39 -10.80 -4.38
C LEU A 34 1.74 -11.82 -5.31
N LYS A 35 1.86 -13.12 -5.04
CA LYS A 35 1.17 -14.16 -5.83
C LYS A 35 -0.35 -13.95 -5.83
N SER A 36 -0.91 -13.65 -4.67
CA SER A 36 -2.34 -13.36 -4.51
C SER A 36 -2.73 -12.04 -5.19
N LEU A 37 -1.89 -11.01 -5.08
CA LEU A 37 -2.09 -9.73 -5.76
C LEU A 37 -2.16 -9.91 -7.29
N ILE A 38 -1.17 -10.59 -7.87
CA ILE A 38 -1.09 -10.87 -9.31
C ILE A 38 -2.30 -11.70 -9.75
N GLY A 39 -2.66 -12.74 -9.00
CA GLY A 39 -3.84 -13.57 -9.27
C GLY A 39 -5.13 -12.74 -9.31
N ASN A 40 -5.32 -11.82 -8.37
CA ASN A 40 -6.51 -10.96 -8.31
C ASN A 40 -6.53 -9.91 -9.44
N ILE A 41 -5.38 -9.31 -9.77
CA ILE A 41 -5.25 -8.36 -10.89
C ILE A 41 -5.67 -9.03 -12.20
N HIS A 42 -5.13 -10.21 -12.49
CA HIS A 42 -5.48 -10.96 -13.71
C HIS A 42 -6.94 -11.42 -13.71
N ARG A 43 -7.42 -11.96 -12.58
CA ARG A 43 -8.80 -12.44 -12.45
C ARG A 43 -9.84 -11.34 -12.68
N LEU A 44 -9.55 -10.11 -12.26
CA LEU A 44 -10.45 -8.96 -12.42
C LEU A 44 -10.21 -8.16 -13.70
N GLY A 45 -9.31 -8.61 -14.58
CA GLY A 45 -9.03 -7.97 -15.86
C GLY A 45 -8.42 -6.57 -15.74
N VAL A 46 -7.66 -6.32 -14.66
CA VAL A 46 -6.94 -5.07 -14.46
C VAL A 46 -5.72 -5.04 -15.38
N ARG A 47 -5.61 -4.00 -16.23
CA ARG A 47 -4.58 -3.91 -17.28
C ARG A 47 -3.58 -2.77 -17.09
N ASN A 48 -3.96 -1.74 -16.33
CA ASN A 48 -3.16 -0.54 -16.12
C ASN A 48 -2.25 -0.62 -14.87
N THR A 49 -1.99 -1.82 -14.35
CA THR A 49 -1.27 -2.00 -13.07
C THR A 49 0.09 -2.66 -13.27
N VAL A 50 1.12 -2.06 -12.68
CA VAL A 50 2.47 -2.63 -12.58
C VAL A 50 2.68 -3.10 -11.15
N VAL A 51 3.03 -4.37 -10.99
CA VAL A 51 3.32 -4.98 -9.69
C VAL A 51 4.81 -4.87 -9.41
N THR A 52 5.17 -4.38 -8.22
CA THR A 52 6.56 -4.20 -7.78
C THR A 52 6.80 -4.84 -6.41
N ASN A 53 8.05 -5.21 -6.15
CA ASN A 53 8.48 -5.82 -4.89
C ASN A 53 9.65 -5.03 -4.30
N TYR A 54 9.33 -3.88 -3.71
CA TYR A 54 10.28 -3.04 -3.01
C TYR A 54 9.88 -2.86 -1.55
N ASP A 55 10.87 -2.54 -0.71
CA ASP A 55 10.58 -1.95 0.58
C ASP A 55 9.89 -0.60 0.35
N GLY A 56 8.72 -0.40 0.96
CA GLY A 56 7.96 0.84 0.81
C GLY A 56 8.72 2.07 1.30
N ARG A 57 9.74 1.90 2.15
CA ARG A 57 10.60 2.99 2.64
C ARG A 57 11.58 3.52 1.60
N ASP A 58 12.01 2.66 0.68
CA ASP A 58 12.98 3.02 -0.36
C ASP A 58 12.33 3.31 -1.72
N LEU A 59 10.99 3.22 -1.80
CA LEU A 59 10.25 3.32 -3.05
C LEU A 59 10.45 4.68 -3.74
N GLY A 60 10.52 5.76 -2.95
CA GLY A 60 10.75 7.14 -3.43
C GLY A 60 12.09 7.35 -4.15
N SER A 61 13.09 6.52 -3.88
CA SER A 61 14.38 6.60 -4.57
C SER A 61 14.37 5.99 -5.98
N HIS A 62 13.37 5.17 -6.29
CA HIS A 62 13.28 4.44 -7.56
C HIS A 62 12.20 5.02 -8.48
N ILE A 63 11.08 5.46 -7.92
CA ILE A 63 9.92 5.97 -8.64
C ILE A 63 9.38 7.19 -7.89
N HIS A 64 8.92 8.21 -8.62
CA HIS A 64 8.33 9.43 -8.05
C HIS A 64 7.44 10.10 -9.11
N GLY A 65 6.76 11.18 -8.73
CA GLY A 65 5.94 11.96 -9.66
C GLY A 65 4.50 11.44 -9.77
N PHE A 66 3.94 10.94 -8.68
CA PHE A 66 2.57 10.43 -8.66
C PHE A 66 1.57 11.50 -8.22
N ASP A 67 0.44 11.61 -8.92
CA ASP A 67 -0.64 12.51 -8.50
C ASP A 67 -1.31 12.05 -7.19
N ARG A 68 -1.37 10.73 -6.97
CA ARG A 68 -2.06 10.13 -5.83
C ARG A 68 -1.31 8.94 -5.27
N VAL A 69 -1.18 8.90 -3.95
CA VAL A 69 -0.56 7.80 -3.20
C VAL A 69 -1.53 7.30 -2.14
N LEU A 70 -1.68 5.98 -2.08
CA LEU A 70 -2.39 5.27 -1.04
C LEU A 70 -1.35 4.48 -0.22
N LEU A 71 -1.34 4.75 1.08
CA LEU A 71 -0.58 4.01 2.07
C LEU A 71 -1.55 3.35 3.04
N ASP A 72 -1.89 2.09 2.76
CA ASP A 72 -2.57 1.22 3.70
C ASP A 72 -1.53 0.53 4.58
N ALA A 73 -1.15 1.21 5.66
CA ALA A 73 0.05 0.88 6.39
C ALA A 73 -0.13 -0.38 7.26
N PRO A 74 0.91 -1.23 7.35
CA PRO A 74 0.87 -2.39 8.24
C PRO A 74 0.69 -1.93 9.68
N CYS A 75 -0.38 -2.40 10.32
CA CYS A 75 -0.72 -2.04 11.69
C CYS A 75 -0.53 -3.22 12.65
N SER A 76 -0.55 -2.92 13.95
CA SER A 76 -0.57 -3.95 14.98
C SER A 76 -1.85 -4.79 14.93
N GLY A 77 -2.86 -4.47 14.12
CA GLY A 77 -4.04 -5.32 13.91
C GLY A 77 -4.92 -5.46 15.17
N MET A 78 -4.75 -4.59 16.18
CA MET A 78 -5.60 -4.62 17.38
C MET A 78 -7.10 -4.41 17.03
N GLY A 79 -7.40 -3.74 15.91
CA GLY A 79 -8.77 -3.58 15.42
C GLY A 79 -9.42 -4.86 14.87
N VAL A 80 -8.66 -5.92 14.63
CA VAL A 80 -9.16 -7.21 14.12
C VAL A 80 -9.16 -8.33 15.17
N ILE A 81 -9.03 -8.01 16.47
CA ILE A 81 -9.12 -8.99 17.57
C ILE A 81 -10.44 -9.80 17.52
N SER A 82 -11.53 -9.19 17.06
CA SER A 82 -12.82 -9.88 16.89
C SER A 82 -12.79 -10.96 15.81
N ARG A 83 -11.90 -10.85 14.83
CA ARG A 83 -11.68 -11.83 13.76
C ARG A 83 -10.56 -12.82 14.09
N ASP A 84 -9.54 -12.39 14.84
CA ASP A 84 -8.41 -13.22 15.24
C ASP A 84 -8.03 -12.95 16.71
N ALA A 85 -8.49 -13.86 17.59
CA ALA A 85 -8.26 -13.76 19.02
C ALA A 85 -6.77 -13.95 19.41
N SER A 86 -5.94 -14.53 18.54
CA SER A 86 -4.51 -14.73 18.82
C SER A 86 -3.74 -13.41 18.93
N ILE A 87 -4.26 -12.34 18.31
CA ILE A 87 -3.68 -10.99 18.36
C ILE A 87 -3.63 -10.47 19.81
N LYS A 88 -4.66 -10.78 20.62
CA LYS A 88 -4.73 -10.36 22.03
C LYS A 88 -3.66 -11.04 22.89
N MET A 89 -3.25 -12.25 22.53
CA MET A 89 -2.25 -13.04 23.27
C MET A 89 -0.82 -12.70 22.83
N ASN A 90 -0.61 -12.40 21.55
CA ASN A 90 0.73 -12.32 20.96
C ASN A 90 1.27 -10.91 20.78
N LYS A 91 0.42 -9.87 20.84
CA LYS A 91 0.87 -8.50 20.57
C LYS A 91 0.94 -7.65 21.83
N GLY A 92 2.12 -7.10 22.08
CA GLY A 92 2.40 -6.23 23.21
C GLY A 92 2.57 -4.75 22.83
N PRO A 93 2.82 -3.89 23.83
CA PRO A 93 3.11 -2.47 23.61
C PRO A 93 4.33 -2.23 22.71
N GLU A 94 5.32 -3.12 22.77
CA GLU A 94 6.52 -3.07 21.92
C GLU A 94 6.19 -3.22 20.42
N ASP A 95 5.26 -4.11 20.07
CA ASP A 95 4.85 -4.29 18.67
C ASP A 95 4.12 -3.07 18.14
N VAL A 96 3.32 -2.41 18.99
CA VAL A 96 2.67 -1.14 18.64
C VAL A 96 3.71 -0.05 18.37
N ARG A 97 4.76 0.05 19.20
CA ARG A 97 5.86 1.00 18.98
C ARG A 97 6.61 0.72 17.68
N LYS A 98 6.94 -0.55 17.41
CA LYS A 98 7.59 -0.97 16.16
C LYS A 98 6.75 -0.65 14.94
N CYS A 99 5.45 -1.00 14.96
CA CYS A 99 4.53 -0.67 13.87
C CYS A 99 4.40 0.86 13.69
N SER A 100 4.27 1.63 14.77
CA SER A 100 4.18 3.09 14.70
C SER A 100 5.45 3.70 14.10
N HIS A 101 6.62 3.19 14.45
CA HIS A 101 7.88 3.64 13.87
C HIS A 101 7.94 3.33 12.36
N LEU A 102 7.62 2.09 11.97
CA LEU A 102 7.57 1.70 10.55
C LEU A 102 6.56 2.54 9.75
N GLN A 103 5.37 2.79 10.31
CA GLN A 103 4.35 3.62 9.68
C GLN A 103 4.85 5.05 9.43
N LYS A 104 5.62 5.63 10.35
CA LYS A 104 6.22 6.97 10.16
C LYS A 104 7.21 6.97 9.02
N GLU A 105 8.10 5.98 8.93
CA GLU A 105 9.05 5.85 7.82
C GLU A 105 8.32 5.72 6.48
N LEU A 106 7.26 4.91 6.43
CA LEU A 106 6.46 4.72 5.22
C LEU A 106 5.72 6.00 4.81
N ILE A 107 5.16 6.77 5.75
CA ILE A 107 4.49 8.05 5.45
C ILE A 107 5.48 9.03 4.83
N LEU A 108 6.71 9.13 5.36
CA LEU A 108 7.73 10.01 4.81
C LEU A 108 8.03 9.64 3.36
N SER A 109 8.27 8.36 3.07
CA SER A 109 8.46 7.91 1.70
C SER A 109 7.21 8.16 0.83
N ALA A 110 6.00 8.01 1.39
CA ALA A 110 4.76 8.26 0.66
C ALA A 110 4.61 9.72 0.22
N ILE A 111 5.08 10.66 1.05
CA ILE A 111 5.12 12.10 0.73
C ILE A 111 6.09 12.35 -0.42
N ASP A 112 7.28 11.75 -0.38
CA ASP A 112 8.31 11.91 -1.42
C ASP A 112 7.90 11.34 -2.78
N LEU A 113 6.94 10.40 -2.81
CA LEU A 113 6.37 9.86 -4.04
C LEU A 113 5.45 10.84 -4.78
N ILE A 114 4.88 11.82 -4.08
CA ILE A 114 3.86 12.71 -4.64
C ILE A 114 4.51 13.80 -5.48
N ASP A 115 3.95 14.06 -6.66
CA ASP A 115 4.37 15.21 -7.47
C ASP A 115 3.87 16.52 -6.83
N PRO A 116 4.77 17.41 -6.34
CA PRO A 116 4.38 18.71 -5.80
C PRO A 116 3.77 19.63 -6.87
N ASN A 117 4.04 19.37 -8.15
CA ASN A 117 3.55 20.15 -9.28
C ASN A 117 2.34 19.51 -9.99
N SER A 118 1.73 18.48 -9.38
CA SER A 118 0.55 17.84 -9.96
C SER A 118 -0.54 18.88 -10.22
N LYS A 119 -0.97 18.98 -11.48
CA LYS A 119 -2.07 19.88 -11.91
C LYS A 119 -3.39 19.59 -11.18
N SER A 120 -3.55 18.37 -10.67
CA SER A 120 -4.76 17.93 -9.97
C SER A 120 -4.66 18.02 -8.44
N GLY A 121 -3.52 18.50 -7.92
CA GLY A 121 -3.17 18.46 -6.51
C GLY A 121 -2.73 17.06 -6.08
N GLY A 122 -1.52 16.97 -5.51
CA GLY A 122 -0.99 15.74 -4.95
C GLY A 122 -1.79 15.28 -3.73
N ILE A 123 -2.32 14.06 -3.73
CA ILE A 123 -3.10 13.52 -2.60
C ILE A 123 -2.44 12.26 -2.02
N LEU A 124 -2.16 12.30 -0.72
CA LEU A 124 -1.83 11.14 0.10
C LEU A 124 -3.06 10.69 0.88
N VAL A 125 -3.40 9.41 0.79
CA VAL A 125 -4.36 8.75 1.69
C VAL A 125 -3.60 7.78 2.57
N TYR A 126 -3.70 7.95 3.89
CA TYR A 126 -3.13 7.06 4.90
C TYR A 126 -4.24 6.31 5.64
N SER A 127 -4.14 4.99 5.72
CA SER A 127 -5.03 4.13 6.50
C SER A 127 -4.26 3.07 7.29
N THR A 128 -4.87 2.54 8.36
CA THR A 128 -4.32 1.48 9.22
C THR A 128 -5.36 0.42 9.54
#